data_AF-A0A8S3PW84-F1
#
_entry.id   AF-A0A8S3PW84-F1
#
_cell.length_a   1.000
_cell.length_b   1.000
_cell.length_c   1.000
_cell.angle_alpha   90.00
_cell.angle_beta   90.00
_cell.angle_gamma   90.00
#
_symmetry.space_group_name_H-M   'P 1'
#
loop_
_entity.id
_entity.type
_entity.pdbx_description
1 polymer ?
#
loop_
_entity_poly.entity_id
_entity_poly.type
_entity_poly.pdbx_seq_one_letter_code
_entity_poly.pdbx_strand_id
1 'polypeptide(L)'
;MASLKMICPLFHAFDRPLYLKLVPYHLADLLTFPQPILDFFSLGAFAVSITGTDLNCVALDEAHETQINLQTKQALNSTTKQSLASTCLSLPFRAKVLQNLKKQLLIKHQNSTIGEISIRQNDEKNIQEYMKSLDTSYLFTNETNTKLHQIFTGEICAPNISSDMLNYRKYGEEDFKSFINCVVLKNKKVPRKRRNLKTFSTIITKNNQQQKKELQDNKTVIHCLRKQLAYSKTLEKPVEELHQLNKLPRAICTADELPIKGEKSGVVNLFKSLYSSSYTDSLSFTNSNTTGIILEGMFIINSRPLGYHVSFLQYASFLFDRWVLNFYARYNASEIHVLFDDPERNCPSPKDVERASRDLGHQHHIEISDSISISDSTPLPSDWQKFLFNRQNKRKLVQYLSVKFLELSKTHDFVFVTAGGFEGNNKDKAICVLEGEIFEYSKANGNHEESDSRVWLHASASPCLNILIYSPDTDVCFVGLPLIMSADSLKNKTIFIQLKDNKFEKKFLDMNALSCEIATDLLLQNIQHLHKCLQTLFILSGCDYLSFFRGFTNRIVFDNFRKHCHFITGTEFPGSLSENTPNGLLAFYRLIGTLYFLKHRTAFPENISSPKKPFHSSKIP
;
A
#
# COMPACT_ATOMS: atom_id res chain seq x y z
N MET A 1 -35.75 -7.06 30.71
CA MET A 1 -34.82 -6.02 31.22
C MET A 1 -33.51 -6.57 31.80
N ALA A 2 -33.55 -7.59 32.66
CA ALA A 2 -32.35 -8.22 33.22
C ALA A 2 -31.32 -8.63 32.15
N SER A 3 -31.78 -9.15 31.01
CA SER A 3 -30.91 -9.65 29.92
C SER A 3 -30.04 -8.56 29.28
N LEU A 4 -30.56 -7.35 29.04
CA LEU A 4 -29.76 -6.27 28.42
C LEU A 4 -28.65 -5.78 29.35
N LYS A 5 -28.95 -5.66 30.66
CA LYS A 5 -27.96 -5.34 31.70
C LYS A 5 -26.86 -6.41 31.79
N MET A 6 -27.22 -7.68 31.62
CA MET A 6 -26.28 -8.81 31.62
C MET A 6 -25.41 -8.89 30.36
N ILE A 7 -25.90 -8.39 29.21
CA ILE A 7 -25.18 -8.39 27.93
C ILE A 7 -24.29 -7.14 27.79
N CYS A 8 -24.61 -6.04 28.46
CA CYS A 8 -23.88 -4.78 28.36
C CYS A 8 -22.35 -4.92 28.58
N PRO A 9 -21.87 -5.65 29.60
CA PRO A 9 -20.44 -5.94 29.75
C PRO A 9 -19.79 -6.56 28.51
N LEU A 10 -20.51 -7.35 27.71
CA LEU A 10 -19.97 -7.96 26.49
C LEU A 10 -19.65 -6.92 25.42
N PHE A 11 -20.50 -5.90 25.26
CA PHE A 11 -20.24 -4.80 24.34
C PHE A 11 -19.00 -3.99 24.77
N HIS A 12 -18.79 -3.88 26.08
CA HIS A 12 -17.61 -3.27 26.68
C HIS A 12 -16.35 -4.12 26.51
N ALA A 13 -16.45 -5.44 26.66
CA ALA A 13 -15.31 -6.35 26.48
C ALA A 13 -14.82 -6.39 25.02
N PHE A 14 -15.74 -6.39 24.05
CA PHE A 14 -15.43 -6.56 22.62
C PHE A 14 -15.46 -5.27 21.79
N ASP A 15 -15.33 -4.11 22.45
CA ASP A 15 -15.13 -2.81 21.80
C ASP A 15 -16.20 -2.48 20.72
N ARG A 16 -17.49 -2.68 21.01
CA ARG A 16 -18.58 -2.36 20.08
C ARG A 16 -19.01 -0.88 20.20
N PRO A 17 -18.47 0.05 19.38
CA PRO A 17 -18.50 1.49 19.66
C PRO A 17 -19.90 2.10 19.72
N LEU A 18 -20.85 1.56 18.97
CA LEU A 18 -22.24 2.02 18.95
C LEU A 18 -22.95 1.63 20.26
N TYR A 19 -22.96 0.34 20.57
CA TYR A 19 -23.63 -0.21 21.75
C TYR A 19 -23.00 0.24 23.07
N LEU A 20 -21.68 0.48 23.07
CA LEU A 20 -20.90 1.03 24.19
C LEU A 20 -21.48 2.33 24.76
N LYS A 21 -22.06 3.18 23.90
CA LYS A 21 -22.64 4.46 24.31
C LYS A 21 -24.14 4.34 24.48
N LEU A 22 -24.82 3.75 23.51
CA LEU A 22 -26.28 3.74 23.45
C LEU A 22 -26.90 2.94 24.60
N VAL A 23 -26.39 1.74 24.89
CA VAL A 23 -26.99 0.85 25.88
C VAL A 23 -26.98 1.47 27.29
N PRO A 24 -25.87 2.06 27.79
CA PRO A 24 -25.90 2.76 29.07
C PRO A 24 -26.90 3.92 29.14
N TYR A 25 -27.04 4.72 28.07
CA TYR A 25 -28.01 5.82 28.03
C TYR A 25 -29.45 5.29 28.01
N HIS A 26 -29.75 4.29 27.18
CA HIS A 26 -31.09 3.68 27.15
C HIS A 26 -31.45 3.02 28.48
N LEU A 27 -30.49 2.39 29.17
CA LEU A 27 -30.73 1.86 30.51
C LEU A 27 -31.02 2.98 31.52
N ALA A 28 -30.37 4.15 31.41
CA ALA A 28 -30.67 5.30 32.24
C ALA A 28 -32.06 5.89 31.92
N ASP A 29 -32.39 6.06 30.64
CA ASP A 29 -33.69 6.58 30.21
C ASP A 29 -34.83 5.66 30.67
N LEU A 30 -34.66 4.35 30.52
CA LEU A 30 -35.64 3.37 30.98
C LEU A 30 -35.91 3.46 32.49
N LEU A 31 -34.93 3.81 33.32
CA LEU A 31 -35.15 4.01 34.76
C LEU A 31 -35.98 5.26 35.06
N THR A 32 -36.12 6.18 34.10
CA THR A 32 -36.93 7.40 34.24
C THR A 32 -38.34 7.26 33.68
N PHE A 33 -38.66 6.12 33.04
CA PHE A 33 -39.97 5.94 32.42
C PHE A 33 -41.08 5.74 33.45
N PRO A 34 -42.29 6.31 33.22
CA PRO A 34 -43.45 6.07 34.05
C PRO A 34 -43.77 4.59 34.20
N GLN A 35 -44.21 4.18 35.40
CA GLN A 35 -44.55 2.79 35.72
C GLN A 35 -45.48 2.11 34.69
N PRO A 36 -46.53 2.77 34.15
CA PRO A 36 -47.39 2.16 33.14
C PRO A 36 -46.65 1.73 31.86
N ILE A 37 -45.60 2.46 31.47
CA ILE A 37 -44.78 2.12 30.29
C ILE A 37 -43.86 0.93 30.61
N LEU A 38 -43.31 0.90 31.82
CA LEU A 38 -42.48 -0.22 32.28
C LEU A 38 -43.29 -1.50 32.39
N ASP A 39 -44.53 -1.42 32.89
CA ASP A 39 -45.48 -2.53 32.93
C ASP A 39 -45.78 -3.02 31.51
N PHE A 40 -46.01 -2.09 30.57
CA PHE A 40 -46.22 -2.42 29.17
C PHE A 40 -45.02 -3.12 28.52
N PHE A 41 -43.80 -2.67 28.80
CA PHE A 41 -42.58 -3.34 28.33
C PHE A 41 -42.34 -4.69 29.00
N SER A 42 -42.77 -4.87 30.25
CA SER A 42 -42.68 -6.16 30.94
C SER A 42 -43.53 -7.25 30.27
N LEU A 43 -44.62 -6.84 29.61
CA LEU A 43 -45.48 -7.69 28.78
C LEU A 43 -44.90 -7.99 27.39
N GLY A 44 -43.67 -7.52 27.10
CA GLY A 44 -42.99 -7.77 25.82
C GLY A 44 -43.25 -6.70 24.75
N ALA A 45 -43.94 -5.60 25.09
CA ALA A 45 -44.32 -4.55 24.13
C ALA A 45 -43.17 -3.63 23.66
N PHE A 46 -41.91 -4.08 23.81
CA PHE A 46 -40.74 -3.42 23.23
C PHE A 46 -40.32 -4.04 21.89
N ALA A 47 -40.94 -5.16 21.50
CA ALA A 47 -40.70 -5.85 20.24
C ALA A 47 -41.98 -5.88 19.40
N VAL A 48 -41.83 -5.76 18.07
CA VAL A 48 -42.93 -5.78 17.10
C VAL A 48 -42.60 -6.74 15.97
N SER A 49 -43.59 -7.47 15.47
CA SER A 49 -43.46 -8.26 14.24
C SER A 49 -43.83 -7.39 13.05
N ILE A 50 -42.85 -7.04 12.20
CA ILE A 50 -43.08 -6.24 10.99
C ILE A 50 -44.05 -6.96 10.04
N THR A 51 -43.96 -8.29 9.99
CA THR A 51 -44.73 -9.17 9.10
C THR A 51 -45.98 -9.76 9.76
N GLY A 52 -46.20 -9.51 11.06
CA GLY A 52 -47.31 -10.09 11.83
C GLY A 52 -47.17 -11.59 12.11
N THR A 53 -45.99 -12.17 11.89
CA THR A 53 -45.66 -13.56 12.20
C THR A 53 -45.18 -13.68 13.64
N ASP A 54 -45.76 -14.63 14.38
CA ASP A 54 -45.36 -14.94 15.74
C ASP A 54 -43.90 -15.42 15.80
N LEU A 55 -43.21 -15.08 16.89
CA LEU A 55 -41.78 -15.38 17.15
C LEU A 55 -40.75 -14.69 16.24
N ASN A 56 -41.20 -13.92 15.24
CA ASN A 56 -40.36 -13.07 14.39
C ASN A 56 -40.56 -11.59 14.73
N CYS A 57 -40.23 -11.22 15.97
CA CYS A 57 -40.32 -9.84 16.44
C CYS A 57 -38.93 -9.21 16.51
N VAL A 58 -38.84 -7.95 16.10
CA VAL A 58 -37.64 -7.10 16.25
C VAL A 58 -37.95 -5.98 17.24
N ALA A 59 -36.92 -5.41 17.86
CA ALA A 59 -37.11 -4.25 18.72
C ALA A 59 -37.73 -3.09 17.92
N LEU A 60 -38.54 -2.23 18.55
CA LEU A 60 -39.27 -1.16 17.85
C LEU A 60 -38.37 -0.21 17.06
N ASP A 61 -37.17 0.07 17.55
CA ASP A 61 -36.16 0.89 16.87
C ASP A 61 -35.59 0.19 15.63
N GLU A 62 -35.23 -1.09 15.78
CA GLU A 62 -34.78 -1.94 14.68
C GLU A 62 -35.88 -2.15 13.63
N ALA A 63 -37.13 -2.28 14.06
CA ALA A 63 -38.29 -2.36 13.18
C ALA A 63 -38.42 -1.11 12.31
N HIS A 64 -38.27 0.06 12.93
CA HIS A 64 -38.35 1.34 12.26
C HIS A 64 -37.21 1.52 11.25
N GLU A 65 -35.96 1.20 11.65
CA GLU A 65 -34.80 1.25 10.76
C GLU A 65 -34.93 0.25 9.59
N THR A 66 -35.34 -0.98 9.88
CA THR A 66 -35.50 -2.05 8.87
C THR A 66 -36.56 -1.68 7.85
N GLN A 67 -37.68 -1.12 8.31
CA GLN A 67 -38.77 -0.71 7.43
C GLN A 67 -38.38 0.48 6.56
N ILE A 68 -37.68 1.48 7.11
CA ILE A 68 -37.15 2.61 6.34
C ILE A 68 -36.13 2.13 5.32
N ASN A 69 -35.15 1.31 5.72
CA ASN A 69 -34.10 0.82 4.83
C ASN A 69 -34.66 -0.05 3.70
N LEU A 70 -35.61 -0.95 4.02
CA LEU A 70 -36.28 -1.79 3.03
C LEU A 70 -37.05 -0.94 2.02
N GLN A 71 -37.85 0.01 2.49
CA GLN A 71 -38.67 0.88 1.64
C GLN A 71 -37.81 1.85 0.81
N THR A 72 -36.71 2.34 1.37
CA THR A 72 -35.76 3.25 0.69
C THR A 72 -35.01 2.52 -0.42
N LYS A 73 -34.53 1.29 -0.16
CA LYS A 73 -33.89 0.44 -1.18
C LYS A 73 -34.84 0.04 -2.31
N GLN A 74 -36.12 -0.15 -2.00
CA GLN A 74 -37.14 -0.47 -3.02
C GLN A 74 -37.55 0.75 -3.85
N ALA A 75 -37.33 1.98 -3.36
CA ALA A 75 -37.78 3.21 -4.00
C ALA A 75 -36.68 3.99 -4.76
N LEU A 76 -35.39 3.74 -4.48
CA LEU A 76 -34.29 4.50 -5.05
C LEU A 76 -33.72 3.87 -6.34
N ASN A 77 -33.86 4.58 -7.46
CA ASN A 77 -33.15 4.29 -8.72
C ASN A 77 -32.00 5.30 -9.01
N SER A 78 -31.77 6.33 -8.17
CA SER A 78 -30.65 7.27 -8.33
C SER A 78 -30.16 7.90 -7.01
N THR A 79 -28.88 8.26 -6.96
CA THR A 79 -28.14 8.67 -5.75
C THR A 79 -27.76 10.16 -5.73
N THR A 80 -28.71 11.08 -5.95
CA THR A 80 -28.46 12.52 -5.71
C THR A 80 -29.12 12.98 -4.42
N LYS A 81 -28.47 13.90 -3.68
CA LYS A 81 -28.97 14.41 -2.37
C LYS A 81 -30.38 15.02 -2.47
N GLN A 82 -30.70 15.68 -3.58
CA GLN A 82 -32.03 16.25 -3.85
C GLN A 82 -33.10 15.17 -4.12
N SER A 83 -32.75 14.12 -4.89
CA SER A 83 -33.61 12.96 -5.10
C SER A 83 -33.93 12.26 -3.77
N LEU A 84 -32.93 12.13 -2.90
CA LEU A 84 -33.06 11.52 -1.58
C LEU A 84 -34.01 12.32 -0.67
N ALA A 85 -33.85 13.63 -0.60
CA ALA A 85 -34.72 14.51 0.20
C ALA A 85 -36.19 14.45 -0.26
N SER A 86 -36.44 14.54 -1.58
CA SER A 86 -37.78 14.45 -2.16
C SER A 86 -38.41 13.05 -1.97
N THR A 87 -37.60 11.99 -2.10
CA THR A 87 -38.04 10.61 -1.90
C THR A 87 -38.40 10.36 -0.43
N CYS A 88 -37.60 10.85 0.53
CA CYS A 88 -37.91 10.72 1.96
C CYS A 88 -39.23 11.40 2.34
N LEU A 89 -39.54 12.55 1.76
CA LEU A 89 -40.81 13.26 2.03
C LEU A 89 -42.03 12.56 1.43
N SER A 90 -41.87 11.88 0.29
CA SER A 90 -42.98 11.20 -0.42
C SER A 90 -43.12 9.71 -0.10
N LEU A 91 -42.13 9.12 0.57
CA LEU A 91 -42.04 7.69 0.92
C LEU A 91 -43.24 7.16 1.72
N PRO A 92 -43.69 7.83 2.80
CA PRO A 92 -44.82 7.34 3.60
C PRO A 92 -46.12 7.26 2.78
N PHE A 93 -46.32 8.24 1.89
CA PHE A 93 -47.50 8.30 1.03
C PHE A 93 -47.47 7.20 -0.03
N ARG A 94 -46.33 7.02 -0.70
CA ARG A 94 -46.14 5.95 -1.70
C ARG A 94 -46.29 4.57 -1.08
N ALA A 95 -45.72 4.33 0.10
CA ALA A 95 -45.86 3.06 0.81
C ALA A 95 -47.32 2.76 1.17
N LYS A 96 -48.08 3.77 1.62
CA LYS A 96 -49.50 3.64 1.93
C LYS A 96 -50.34 3.35 0.68
N VAL A 97 -50.05 4.02 -0.44
CA VAL A 97 -50.69 3.74 -1.74
C VAL A 97 -50.39 2.31 -2.19
N LEU A 98 -49.14 1.85 -2.07
CA LEU A 98 -48.74 0.47 -2.44
C LEU A 98 -49.39 -0.60 -1.56
N GLN A 99 -49.49 -0.35 -0.24
CA GLN A 99 -50.22 -1.24 0.66
C GLN A 99 -51.72 -1.28 0.35
N ASN A 100 -52.33 -0.13 0.05
CA ASN A 100 -53.73 -0.05 -0.33
C ASN A 100 -53.98 -0.76 -1.66
N LEU A 101 -53.09 -0.59 -2.63
CA LEU A 101 -53.14 -1.29 -3.92
C LEU A 101 -53.02 -2.80 -3.73
N LYS A 102 -52.07 -3.27 -2.90
CA LYS A 102 -51.92 -4.70 -2.55
C LYS A 102 -53.16 -5.26 -1.87
N LYS A 103 -53.78 -4.50 -0.95
CA LYS A 103 -55.04 -4.88 -0.28
C LYS A 103 -56.21 -4.95 -1.27
N GLN A 104 -56.30 -4.00 -2.19
CA GLN A 104 -57.36 -3.94 -3.21
C GLN A 104 -57.22 -5.03 -4.28
N LEU A 105 -55.99 -5.38 -4.66
CA LEU A 105 -55.70 -6.43 -5.64
C LEU A 105 -55.87 -7.86 -5.08
N LEU A 106 -56.33 -8.02 -3.81
CA LEU A 106 -56.51 -9.31 -3.14
C LEU A 106 -55.31 -10.25 -3.29
N ILE A 107 -54.09 -9.70 -3.37
CA ILE A 107 -52.86 -10.47 -3.39
C ILE A 107 -52.67 -10.98 -1.96
N LYS A 108 -53.42 -12.04 -1.60
CA LYS A 108 -53.03 -12.89 -0.49
C LYS A 108 -51.64 -13.35 -0.84
N HIS A 109 -50.67 -13.10 0.05
CA HIS A 109 -49.39 -13.79 -0.02
C HIS A 109 -49.72 -15.28 -0.09
N GLN A 110 -49.62 -15.86 -1.29
CA GLN A 110 -49.44 -17.29 -1.40
C GLN A 110 -48.06 -17.50 -0.79
N ASN A 111 -48.03 -17.76 0.52
CA ASN A 111 -46.89 -18.43 1.12
C ASN A 111 -46.82 -19.74 0.33
N SER A 112 -45.89 -19.79 -0.61
CA SER A 112 -45.65 -20.94 -1.46
C SER A 112 -45.14 -22.05 -0.56
N THR A 113 -46.09 -22.82 -0.02
CA THR A 113 -45.89 -24.02 0.80
C THR A 113 -44.98 -25.07 0.15
N ILE A 114 -44.75 -24.96 -1.17
CA ILE A 114 -43.90 -25.87 -1.93
C ILE A 114 -42.40 -25.67 -1.62
N GLY A 115 -41.97 -24.46 -1.25
CA GLY A 115 -40.57 -24.19 -0.84
C GLY A 115 -40.28 -24.57 0.61
N GLU A 116 -41.26 -24.41 1.50
CA GLU A 116 -41.10 -24.66 2.94
C GLU A 116 -40.89 -26.15 3.26
N ILE A 117 -41.48 -27.07 2.49
CA ILE A 117 -41.34 -28.51 2.74
C ILE A 117 -39.91 -29.00 2.43
N SER A 118 -39.32 -28.54 1.31
CA SER A 118 -37.95 -28.90 0.93
C SER A 118 -36.92 -28.26 1.87
N ILE A 119 -37.16 -27.03 2.32
CA ILE A 119 -36.29 -26.35 3.29
C ILE A 119 -36.39 -27.04 4.65
N ARG A 120 -37.60 -27.34 5.14
CA ARG A 120 -37.79 -28.06 6.41
C ARG A 120 -37.20 -29.46 6.39
N GLN A 121 -37.30 -30.20 5.29
CA GLN A 121 -36.68 -31.52 5.16
C GLN A 121 -35.15 -31.44 5.17
N ASN A 122 -34.57 -30.42 4.53
CA ASN A 122 -33.12 -30.18 4.62
C ASN A 122 -32.70 -29.72 6.02
N ASP A 123 -33.51 -28.88 6.67
CA ASP A 123 -33.25 -28.43 8.03
C ASP A 123 -33.34 -29.59 9.03
N GLU A 124 -34.35 -30.45 8.93
CA GLU A 124 -34.45 -31.67 9.74
C GLU A 124 -33.29 -32.62 9.48
N LYS A 125 -32.88 -32.80 8.22
CA LYS A 125 -31.71 -33.63 7.88
C LYS A 125 -30.43 -33.04 8.47
N ASN A 126 -30.24 -31.74 8.36
CA ASN A 126 -29.10 -31.05 8.97
C ASN A 126 -29.14 -31.17 10.50
N ILE A 127 -30.31 -31.01 11.13
CA ILE A 127 -30.48 -31.20 12.58
C ILE A 127 -30.12 -32.63 12.98
N GLN A 128 -30.57 -33.64 12.23
CA GLN A 128 -30.22 -35.04 12.48
C GLN A 128 -28.71 -35.29 12.33
N GLU A 129 -28.07 -34.69 11.32
CA GLU A 129 -26.61 -34.76 11.16
C GLU A 129 -25.87 -34.04 12.30
N TYR A 130 -26.38 -32.89 12.76
CA TYR A 130 -25.85 -32.19 13.93
C TYR A 130 -25.98 -33.02 15.21
N MET A 131 -27.15 -33.60 15.47
CA MET A 131 -27.38 -34.46 16.64
C MET A 131 -26.50 -35.70 16.59
N LYS A 132 -26.38 -36.34 15.43
CA LYS A 132 -25.47 -37.49 15.25
C LYS A 132 -24.01 -37.11 15.51
N SER A 133 -23.58 -35.95 15.03
CA SER A 133 -22.23 -35.42 15.28
C SER A 133 -22.00 -35.12 16.76
N LEU A 134 -22.99 -34.50 17.43
CA LEU A 134 -22.97 -34.24 18.87
C LEU A 134 -22.87 -35.54 19.69
N ASP A 135 -23.67 -36.56 19.36
CA ASP A 135 -23.69 -37.86 20.02
C ASP A 135 -22.36 -38.63 19.86
N THR A 136 -21.70 -38.45 18.72
CA THR A 136 -20.36 -39.01 18.46
C THR A 136 -19.21 -38.16 19.02
N SER A 137 -19.49 -36.96 19.52
CA SER A 137 -18.46 -36.04 20.00
C SER A 137 -18.16 -36.25 21.48
N TYR A 138 -16.88 -36.23 21.82
CA TYR A 138 -16.40 -36.16 23.21
C TYR A 138 -16.51 -34.74 23.80
N LEU A 139 -17.27 -33.82 23.18
CA LEU A 139 -17.39 -32.42 23.62
C LEU A 139 -18.08 -32.27 24.98
N PHE A 140 -18.91 -33.24 25.36
CA PHE A 140 -19.69 -33.23 26.60
C PHE A 140 -19.36 -34.40 27.54
N THR A 141 -18.30 -35.16 27.26
CA THR A 141 -17.80 -36.16 28.21
C THR A 141 -17.12 -35.47 29.38
N ASN A 142 -17.41 -35.93 30.61
CA ASN A 142 -16.90 -35.38 31.88
C ASN A 142 -15.39 -35.61 32.10
N GLU A 143 -14.56 -35.43 31.08
CA GLU A 143 -13.12 -35.42 31.26
C GLU A 143 -12.66 -34.07 31.81
N THR A 144 -12.01 -34.13 32.97
CA THR A 144 -11.55 -33.03 33.82
C THR A 144 -10.36 -32.27 33.21
N ASN A 145 -10.43 -31.87 31.94
CA ASN A 145 -9.40 -31.03 31.33
C ASN A 145 -9.75 -29.55 31.55
N THR A 146 -9.00 -28.88 32.42
CA THR A 146 -9.23 -27.46 32.81
C THR A 146 -8.81 -26.44 31.75
N LYS A 147 -8.39 -26.88 30.57
CA LYS A 147 -7.86 -26.02 29.49
C LYS A 147 -8.94 -25.76 28.44
N LEU A 148 -8.96 -24.56 27.88
CA LEU A 148 -9.88 -24.21 26.80
C LEU A 148 -9.44 -24.87 25.49
N HIS A 149 -10.36 -25.57 24.82
CA HIS A 149 -10.14 -26.19 23.52
C HIS A 149 -10.99 -25.49 22.44
N GLN A 150 -10.48 -25.46 21.20
CA GLN A 150 -11.30 -25.07 20.06
C GLN A 150 -12.22 -26.23 19.65
N ILE A 151 -13.53 -25.99 19.68
CA ILE A 151 -14.57 -27.01 19.42
C ILE A 151 -14.39 -27.72 18.06
N PHE A 152 -13.95 -26.99 17.03
CA PHE A 152 -13.86 -27.53 15.66
C PHE A 152 -12.52 -28.21 15.34
N THR A 153 -11.45 -27.92 16.06
CA THR A 153 -10.10 -28.47 15.77
C THR A 153 -9.56 -29.36 16.88
N GLY A 154 -10.16 -29.34 18.08
CA GLY A 154 -9.68 -30.05 19.27
C GLY A 154 -8.41 -29.46 19.90
N GLU A 155 -7.79 -28.47 19.27
CA GLU A 155 -6.53 -27.87 19.71
C GLU A 155 -6.69 -27.06 21.00
N ILE A 156 -5.67 -27.14 21.88
CA ILE A 156 -5.59 -26.36 23.12
C ILE A 156 -5.29 -24.89 22.80
N CYS A 157 -6.04 -23.98 23.43
CA CYS A 157 -5.85 -22.54 23.26
C CYS A 157 -4.46 -22.08 23.67
N ALA A 158 -3.91 -21.12 22.90
CA ALA A 158 -2.77 -20.34 23.34
C ALA A 158 -3.10 -19.58 24.66
N PRO A 159 -2.12 -19.39 25.58
CA PRO A 159 -2.37 -18.83 26.92
C PRO A 159 -3.03 -17.45 26.91
N ASN A 160 -2.69 -16.61 25.93
CA ASN A 160 -3.26 -15.28 25.75
C ASN A 160 -4.75 -15.32 25.34
N ILE A 161 -5.13 -16.26 24.46
CA ILE A 161 -6.55 -16.44 24.06
C ILE A 161 -7.33 -17.03 25.24
N SER A 162 -6.74 -17.98 25.95
CA SER A 162 -7.36 -18.59 27.14
C SER A 162 -7.64 -17.55 28.22
N SER A 163 -6.67 -16.70 28.54
CA SER A 163 -6.83 -15.61 29.51
C SER A 163 -7.93 -14.62 29.10
N ASP A 164 -7.96 -14.20 27.83
CA ASP A 164 -8.97 -13.27 27.32
C ASP A 164 -10.38 -13.89 27.34
N MET A 165 -10.50 -15.16 26.95
CA MET A 165 -11.78 -15.90 26.90
C MET A 165 -12.31 -16.30 28.29
N LEU A 166 -11.47 -16.41 29.31
CA LEU A 166 -11.93 -16.64 30.69
C LEU A 166 -12.31 -15.34 31.39
N ASN A 167 -11.64 -14.22 31.07
CA ASN A 167 -11.79 -12.96 31.79
C ASN A 167 -12.60 -11.87 31.06
N TYR A 168 -13.08 -12.11 29.83
CA TYR A 168 -13.78 -11.09 29.03
C TYR A 168 -14.94 -10.42 29.79
N ARG A 169 -15.71 -11.18 30.58
CA ARG A 169 -16.86 -10.63 31.31
C ARG A 169 -16.40 -9.68 32.41
N LYS A 170 -15.38 -10.05 33.18
CA LYS A 170 -14.78 -9.20 34.21
C LYS A 170 -14.24 -7.90 33.60
N TYR A 171 -13.52 -8.01 32.49
CA TYR A 171 -13.00 -6.85 31.75
C TYR A 171 -14.12 -5.92 31.27
N GLY A 172 -15.20 -6.50 30.74
CA GLY A 172 -16.38 -5.76 30.32
C GLY A 172 -17.09 -5.03 31.46
N GLU A 173 -17.22 -5.66 32.62
CA GLU A 173 -17.86 -5.07 33.80
C GLU A 173 -17.06 -3.90 34.38
N GLU A 174 -15.73 -4.04 34.46
CA GLU A 174 -14.82 -2.96 34.87
C GLU A 174 -14.95 -1.74 33.93
N ASP A 175 -14.92 -1.97 32.62
CA ASP A 175 -15.06 -0.93 31.61
C ASP A 175 -16.45 -0.27 31.66
N PHE A 176 -17.51 -1.04 31.85
CA PHE A 176 -18.87 -0.53 31.94
C PHE A 176 -19.07 0.34 33.19
N LYS A 177 -18.60 -0.11 34.36
CA LYS A 177 -18.62 0.68 35.60
C LYS A 177 -17.83 1.97 35.47
N SER A 178 -16.63 1.89 34.87
CA SER A 178 -15.80 3.06 34.59
C SER A 178 -16.52 4.04 33.64
N PHE A 179 -17.17 3.53 32.59
CA PHE A 179 -17.95 4.36 31.66
C PHE A 179 -19.12 5.07 32.35
N ILE A 180 -19.91 4.37 33.17
CA ILE A 180 -20.99 5.00 33.95
C ILE A 180 -20.42 6.11 34.83
N ASN A 181 -19.36 5.83 35.58
CA ASN A 181 -18.78 6.78 36.52
C ASN A 181 -18.21 8.03 35.82
N CYS A 182 -17.50 7.87 34.71
CA CYS A 182 -16.80 8.97 34.03
C CYS A 182 -17.68 9.73 33.03
N VAL A 183 -18.59 9.04 32.34
CA VAL A 183 -19.35 9.59 31.21
C VAL A 183 -20.79 9.91 31.60
N VAL A 184 -21.49 8.96 32.23
CA VAL A 184 -22.90 9.15 32.61
C VAL A 184 -23.01 10.05 33.85
N LEU A 185 -22.23 9.77 34.89
CA LEU A 185 -22.20 10.54 36.14
C LEU A 185 -21.25 11.75 36.10
N LYS A 186 -20.58 11.99 34.96
CA LYS A 186 -19.70 13.15 34.68
C LYS A 186 -18.53 13.36 35.66
N ASN A 187 -17.97 12.30 36.26
CA ASN A 187 -16.69 12.40 37.00
C ASN A 187 -15.50 12.57 36.03
N LYS A 188 -14.27 12.74 36.55
CA LYS A 188 -13.04 12.93 35.74
C LYS A 188 -12.98 11.98 34.53
N LYS A 189 -12.88 12.54 33.32
CA LYS A 189 -12.78 11.78 32.07
C LYS A 189 -11.43 11.07 31.98
N VAL A 190 -11.43 9.74 32.08
CA VAL A 190 -10.27 8.90 31.75
C VAL A 190 -10.41 8.40 30.30
N PRO A 191 -9.40 8.56 29.43
CA PRO A 191 -9.46 8.06 28.06
C PRO A 191 -9.53 6.52 28.05
N ARG A 192 -10.57 5.97 27.41
CA ARG A 192 -10.73 4.52 27.26
C ARG A 192 -9.76 3.98 26.20
N LYS A 193 -8.89 3.06 26.61
CA LYS A 193 -8.07 2.27 25.67
C LYS A 193 -8.90 1.10 25.14
N ARG A 194 -8.81 0.82 23.83
CA ARG A 194 -9.39 -0.40 23.24
C ARG A 194 -8.67 -1.62 23.80
N ARG A 195 -9.41 -2.63 24.23
CA ARG A 195 -8.85 -3.84 24.84
C ARG A 195 -8.42 -4.87 23.79
N ASN A 196 -9.08 -4.90 22.63
CA ASN A 196 -8.74 -5.82 21.52
C ASN A 196 -8.57 -7.29 21.97
N LEU A 197 -9.54 -7.81 22.74
CA LEU A 197 -9.49 -9.19 23.25
C LEU A 197 -9.39 -10.20 22.10
N LYS A 198 -8.52 -11.20 22.26
CA LYS A 198 -8.31 -12.25 21.27
C LYS A 198 -9.28 -13.41 21.50
N THR A 199 -9.89 -13.88 20.43
CA THR A 199 -10.80 -15.03 20.41
C THR A 199 -10.30 -16.08 19.40
N PHE A 200 -11.00 -17.22 19.29
CA PHE A 200 -10.69 -18.24 18.27
C PHE A 200 -10.73 -17.71 16.83
N SER A 201 -11.55 -16.69 16.53
CA SER A 201 -11.65 -16.09 15.19
C SER A 201 -10.50 -15.13 14.85
N THR A 202 -9.67 -14.72 15.82
CA THR A 202 -8.50 -13.88 15.52
C THR A 202 -7.34 -14.65 14.88
N ILE A 203 -7.47 -15.97 14.72
CA ILE A 203 -6.55 -16.83 13.95
C ILE A 203 -7.00 -16.89 12.46
N ILE A 204 -7.82 -15.96 11.99
CA ILE A 204 -8.03 -15.79 10.54
C ILE A 204 -6.72 -15.24 9.95
N THR A 205 -5.87 -16.17 9.54
CA THR A 205 -4.62 -15.94 8.85
C THR A 205 -4.85 -15.13 7.58
N LYS A 206 -3.84 -14.32 7.21
CA LYS A 206 -3.77 -13.49 6.00
C LYS A 206 -4.21 -14.19 4.70
N ASN A 207 -4.24 -15.52 4.68
CA ASN A 207 -4.68 -16.38 3.57
C ASN A 207 -6.12 -16.12 3.10
N ASN A 208 -7.07 -15.74 3.97
CA ASN A 208 -8.47 -15.58 3.54
C ASN A 208 -8.73 -14.34 2.67
N GLN A 209 -7.95 -13.26 2.83
CA GLN A 209 -8.05 -12.09 1.94
C GLN A 209 -7.49 -12.39 0.55
N GLN A 210 -6.44 -13.23 0.49
CA GLN A 210 -5.84 -13.68 -0.76
C GLN A 210 -6.77 -14.66 -1.48
N GLN A 211 -7.36 -15.64 -0.79
CA GLN A 211 -8.36 -16.54 -1.34
C GLN A 211 -9.62 -15.81 -1.84
N LYS A 212 -10.09 -14.77 -1.15
CA LYS A 212 -11.25 -13.99 -1.60
C LYS A 212 -10.95 -13.22 -2.89
N LYS A 213 -9.74 -12.67 -3.04
CA LYS A 213 -9.27 -12.06 -4.30
C LYS A 213 -9.11 -13.11 -5.40
N GLU A 214 -8.51 -14.25 -5.11
CA GLU A 214 -8.36 -15.36 -6.07
C GLU A 214 -9.72 -15.92 -6.55
N LEU A 215 -10.71 -16.05 -5.67
CA LEU A 215 -12.08 -16.45 -6.03
C LEU A 215 -12.75 -15.43 -6.95
N GLN A 216 -12.52 -14.14 -6.72
CA GLN A 216 -13.05 -13.07 -7.57
C GLN A 216 -12.35 -13.04 -8.94
N ASP A 217 -11.04 -13.31 -8.97
CA ASP A 217 -10.28 -13.49 -10.19
C ASP A 217 -10.74 -14.71 -10.99
N ASN A 218 -10.94 -15.86 -10.34
CA ASN A 218 -11.42 -17.09 -10.98
C ASN A 218 -12.80 -16.88 -11.63
N LYS A 219 -13.71 -16.18 -10.96
CA LYS A 219 -15.01 -15.79 -11.54
C LYS A 219 -14.84 -14.93 -12.78
N THR A 220 -13.87 -14.02 -12.78
CA THR A 220 -13.57 -13.15 -13.92
C THR A 220 -12.95 -13.93 -15.08
N VAL A 221 -12.03 -14.86 -14.80
CA VAL A 221 -11.44 -15.76 -15.82
C VAL A 221 -12.52 -16.61 -16.48
N ILE A 222 -13.39 -17.23 -15.68
CA ILE A 222 -14.53 -18.01 -16.19
C ILE A 222 -15.44 -17.14 -17.07
N HIS A 223 -15.67 -15.88 -16.67
CA HIS A 223 -16.45 -14.94 -17.47
C HIS A 223 -15.78 -14.58 -18.81
N CYS A 224 -14.46 -14.37 -18.82
CA CYS A 224 -13.68 -14.18 -20.05
C CYS A 224 -13.76 -15.41 -20.96
N LEU A 225 -13.57 -16.62 -20.44
CA LEU A 225 -13.68 -17.86 -21.23
C LEU A 225 -15.07 -18.04 -21.86
N ARG A 226 -16.13 -17.72 -21.10
CA ARG A 226 -17.51 -17.72 -21.63
C ARG A 226 -17.70 -16.71 -22.76
N LYS A 227 -17.13 -15.50 -22.63
CA LYS A 227 -17.11 -14.50 -23.71
C LYS A 227 -16.31 -14.98 -24.91
N GLN A 228 -15.20 -15.71 -24.73
CA GLN A 228 -14.39 -16.26 -25.82
C GLN A 228 -15.19 -17.26 -26.65
N LEU A 229 -15.89 -18.17 -25.97
CA LEU A 229 -16.76 -19.15 -26.61
C LEU A 229 -17.92 -18.48 -27.36
N ALA A 230 -18.52 -17.44 -26.78
CA ALA A 230 -19.58 -16.69 -27.45
C ALA A 230 -19.08 -15.91 -28.68
N TYR A 231 -17.91 -15.27 -28.57
CA TYR A 231 -17.31 -14.49 -29.66
C TYR A 231 -16.80 -15.39 -30.79
N SER A 232 -16.20 -16.54 -30.46
CA SER A 232 -15.83 -17.61 -31.41
C SER A 232 -17.05 -18.09 -32.20
N LYS A 233 -18.15 -18.38 -31.51
CA LYS A 233 -19.41 -18.77 -32.16
C LYS A 233 -20.00 -17.67 -33.05
N THR A 234 -19.76 -16.40 -32.74
CA THR A 234 -20.29 -15.27 -33.51
C THR A 234 -19.46 -14.99 -34.77
N LEU A 235 -18.15 -15.23 -34.70
CA LEU A 235 -17.21 -14.98 -35.80
C LEU A 235 -16.87 -16.24 -36.62
N GLU A 236 -17.41 -17.40 -36.26
CA GLU A 236 -17.08 -18.72 -36.85
C GLU A 236 -15.58 -19.03 -36.88
N LYS A 237 -14.83 -18.49 -35.91
CA LYS A 237 -13.39 -18.73 -35.78
C LYS A 237 -13.10 -19.65 -34.59
N PRO A 238 -12.13 -20.55 -34.71
CA PRO A 238 -11.65 -21.34 -33.58
C PRO A 238 -11.25 -20.46 -32.40
N VAL A 239 -11.50 -20.93 -31.17
CA VAL A 239 -11.16 -20.19 -29.94
C VAL A 239 -9.66 -19.90 -29.87
N GLU A 240 -8.85 -20.77 -30.47
CA GLU A 240 -7.39 -20.70 -30.59
C GLU A 240 -6.91 -19.49 -31.43
N GLU A 241 -7.73 -19.01 -32.37
CA GLU A 241 -7.43 -17.84 -33.21
C GLU A 241 -7.86 -16.51 -32.56
N LEU A 242 -8.56 -16.57 -31.42
CA LEU A 242 -8.98 -15.41 -30.64
C LEU A 242 -7.93 -15.06 -29.59
N HIS A 243 -6.84 -14.43 -30.03
CA HIS A 243 -5.64 -14.25 -29.22
C HIS A 243 -5.81 -13.34 -27.97
N GLN A 244 -6.80 -12.44 -27.93
CA GLN A 244 -7.01 -11.58 -26.74
C GLN A 244 -8.43 -10.97 -26.67
N LEU A 245 -9.12 -11.16 -25.53
CA LEU A 245 -10.46 -10.58 -25.28
C LEU A 245 -10.45 -9.24 -24.53
N ASN A 246 -9.43 -9.04 -23.70
CA ASN A 246 -9.23 -7.76 -23.02
C ASN A 246 -8.34 -6.92 -23.90
N LYS A 247 -8.63 -5.62 -24.01
CA LYS A 247 -7.81 -4.68 -24.77
C LYS A 247 -6.33 -4.76 -24.36
N LEU A 248 -6.06 -4.99 -23.07
CA LEU A 248 -4.70 -5.14 -22.53
C LEU A 248 -4.50 -6.48 -21.77
N PRO A 249 -3.28 -7.06 -21.77
CA PRO A 249 -3.00 -8.32 -21.10
C PRO A 249 -3.10 -8.21 -19.57
N ARG A 250 -3.81 -9.13 -18.92
CA ARG A 250 -4.00 -9.16 -17.45
C ARG A 250 -2.75 -9.50 -16.66
N ALA A 251 -1.72 -9.98 -17.34
CA ALA A 251 -0.41 -10.16 -16.76
C ALA A 251 0.25 -8.83 -16.37
N ILE A 252 -0.12 -7.74 -17.04
CA ILE A 252 0.47 -6.40 -16.86
C ILE A 252 -0.59 -5.30 -16.63
N CYS A 253 -1.88 -5.64 -16.63
CA CYS A 253 -2.96 -4.68 -16.39
C CYS A 253 -4.01 -5.21 -15.40
N THR A 254 -4.58 -4.29 -14.64
CA THR A 254 -5.67 -4.51 -13.69
C THR A 254 -7.03 -4.68 -14.38
N ALA A 255 -8.08 -4.87 -13.57
CA ALA A 255 -9.49 -4.85 -13.98
C ALA A 255 -9.81 -3.71 -14.95
N ASP A 256 -9.33 -2.53 -14.58
CA ASP A 256 -9.68 -1.24 -15.14
C ASP A 256 -8.67 -0.76 -16.18
N GLU A 257 -7.93 -1.69 -16.80
CA GLU A 257 -6.92 -1.42 -17.84
C GLU A 257 -5.71 -0.59 -17.36
N LEU A 258 -5.57 -0.36 -16.06
CA LEU A 258 -4.40 0.32 -15.49
C LEU A 258 -3.22 -0.64 -15.30
N PRO A 259 -1.96 -0.18 -15.47
CA PRO A 259 -0.76 -0.96 -15.13
C PRO A 259 -0.80 -1.54 -13.71
N ILE A 260 -0.23 -2.72 -13.52
CA ILE A 260 -0.08 -3.33 -12.20
C ILE A 260 1.06 -2.62 -11.46
N LYS A 261 0.77 -2.18 -10.23
CA LYS A 261 1.73 -1.54 -9.33
C LYS A 261 2.24 -2.53 -8.28
N GLY A 262 3.50 -2.36 -7.87
CA GLY A 262 4.17 -3.22 -6.88
C GLY A 262 5.21 -2.43 -6.08
N GLU A 263 5.72 -3.04 -5.01
CA GLU A 263 6.72 -2.43 -4.13
C GLU A 263 8.14 -2.81 -4.59
N LYS A 264 9.00 -1.80 -4.82
CA LYS A 264 10.40 -1.98 -5.28
C LYS A 264 11.37 -2.37 -4.15
N SER A 265 11.03 -2.04 -2.89
CA SER A 265 11.88 -2.25 -1.70
C SER A 265 12.33 -3.71 -1.49
N GLY A 266 11.58 -4.67 -2.03
CA GLY A 266 11.88 -6.09 -1.91
C GLY A 266 13.24 -6.51 -2.49
N VAL A 267 13.74 -5.81 -3.52
CA VAL A 267 15.04 -6.15 -4.14
C VAL A 267 16.20 -5.68 -3.27
N VAL A 268 16.10 -4.52 -2.62
CA VAL A 268 17.16 -4.06 -1.69
C VAL A 268 17.34 -5.05 -0.56
N ASN A 269 16.24 -5.57 0.00
CA ASN A 269 16.30 -6.61 1.03
C ASN A 269 16.93 -7.92 0.51
N LEU A 270 16.69 -8.28 -0.76
CA LEU A 270 17.35 -9.42 -1.40
C LEU A 270 18.86 -9.18 -1.51
N PHE A 271 19.27 -8.00 -1.99
CA PHE A 271 20.68 -7.64 -2.14
C PHE A 271 21.38 -7.63 -0.79
N LYS A 272 20.74 -7.07 0.24
CA LYS A 272 21.24 -7.10 1.62
C LYS A 272 21.44 -8.52 2.15
N SER A 273 20.58 -9.46 1.75
CA SER A 273 20.70 -10.86 2.15
C SER A 273 21.79 -11.63 1.37
N LEU A 274 22.04 -11.26 0.11
CA LEU A 274 23.01 -11.95 -0.75
C LEU A 274 24.42 -11.36 -0.63
N TYR A 275 24.51 -10.05 -0.43
CA TYR A 275 25.73 -9.24 -0.53
C TYR A 275 25.94 -8.46 0.78
N SER A 276 25.85 -9.15 1.91
CA SER A 276 25.80 -8.51 3.23
C SER A 276 27.08 -7.75 3.58
N SER A 277 28.24 -8.17 3.04
CA SER A 277 29.53 -7.52 3.26
C SER A 277 29.63 -6.13 2.65
N SER A 278 28.80 -5.82 1.65
CA SER A 278 28.70 -4.47 1.07
C SER A 278 27.93 -3.49 1.96
N TYR A 279 27.27 -3.96 3.02
CA TYR A 279 26.52 -3.13 3.97
C TYR A 279 27.33 -2.98 5.26
N THR A 280 27.65 -1.74 5.62
CA THR A 280 28.52 -1.41 6.76
C THR A 280 27.89 -0.37 7.67
N ASP A 281 28.24 -0.39 8.96
CA ASP A 281 27.81 0.61 9.94
C ASP A 281 28.79 1.80 10.04
N SER A 282 29.97 1.69 9.41
CA SER A 282 31.02 2.71 9.43
C SER A 282 31.49 3.09 8.03
N LEU A 283 31.73 4.39 7.81
CA LEU A 283 32.38 4.89 6.61
C LEU A 283 33.89 4.69 6.70
N SER A 284 34.46 3.96 5.74
CA SER A 284 35.89 3.75 5.59
C SER A 284 36.46 4.65 4.49
N PHE A 285 36.33 5.97 4.65
CA PHE A 285 37.05 6.89 3.78
C PHE A 285 38.54 6.82 4.09
N THR A 286 39.38 6.65 3.07
CA THR A 286 40.82 6.76 3.25
C THR A 286 41.16 8.22 3.58
N ASN A 287 41.87 8.43 4.69
CA ASN A 287 42.08 9.72 5.35
C ASN A 287 42.89 10.78 4.55
N SER A 288 43.13 10.59 3.25
CA SER A 288 43.92 11.51 2.42
C SER A 288 43.13 12.25 1.33
N ASN A 289 41.86 11.91 1.09
CA ASN A 289 41.13 12.39 -0.09
C ASN A 289 39.98 13.34 0.28
N THR A 290 39.74 14.33 -0.58
CA THR A 290 38.59 15.24 -0.51
C THR A 290 37.27 14.45 -0.54
N THR A 291 36.36 14.81 0.37
CA THR A 291 35.05 14.14 0.53
C THR A 291 33.95 15.03 -0.03
N GLY A 292 33.23 14.52 -1.02
CA GLY A 292 32.05 15.13 -1.61
C GLY A 292 30.79 14.52 -1.00
N ILE A 293 29.80 15.35 -0.68
CA ILE A 293 28.51 14.91 -0.15
C ILE A 293 27.42 15.29 -1.13
N ILE A 294 26.52 14.36 -1.44
CA ILE A 294 25.36 14.61 -2.29
C ILE A 294 24.09 14.30 -1.50
N LEU A 295 23.25 15.31 -1.32
CA LEU A 295 22.01 15.25 -0.56
C LEU A 295 20.81 15.30 -1.51
N GLU A 296 19.89 14.37 -1.36
CA GLU A 296 18.61 14.38 -2.06
C GLU A 296 17.65 15.43 -1.45
N GLY A 297 17.45 16.52 -2.17
CA GLY A 297 16.68 17.68 -1.75
C GLY A 297 15.19 17.42 -1.57
N MET A 298 14.61 16.45 -2.29
CA MET A 298 13.20 16.08 -2.11
C MET A 298 12.92 15.48 -0.75
N PHE A 299 13.87 14.74 -0.18
CA PHE A 299 13.76 14.27 1.19
C PHE A 299 13.90 15.42 2.20
N ILE A 300 14.81 16.36 1.93
CA ILE A 300 15.05 17.53 2.80
C ILE A 300 13.76 18.35 2.98
N ILE A 301 13.05 18.67 1.89
CA ILE A 301 11.84 19.51 1.95
C ILE A 301 10.65 18.85 2.65
N ASN A 302 10.66 17.52 2.78
CA ASN A 302 9.64 16.77 3.52
C ASN A 302 9.82 16.91 5.05
N SER A 303 10.93 17.50 5.52
CA SER A 303 11.12 17.85 6.93
C SER A 303 10.13 18.93 7.35
N ARG A 304 9.13 18.58 8.16
CA ARG A 304 8.11 19.55 8.59
C ARG A 304 8.76 20.74 9.34
N PRO A 305 8.36 21.99 9.04
CA PRO A 305 8.75 23.14 9.84
C PRO A 305 8.36 22.97 11.32
N LEU A 306 9.19 23.45 12.23
CA LEU A 306 8.90 23.49 13.66
C LEU A 306 8.02 24.69 13.98
N GLY A 307 7.26 24.63 15.08
CA GLY A 307 6.23 25.63 15.40
C GLY A 307 6.74 27.06 15.62
N TYR A 308 8.05 27.25 15.82
CA TYR A 308 8.68 28.57 15.97
C TYR A 308 9.25 29.12 14.64
N HIS A 309 9.24 28.34 13.56
CA HIS A 309 9.55 28.87 12.23
C HIS A 309 8.31 29.60 11.71
N VAL A 310 8.40 30.92 11.59
CA VAL A 310 7.29 31.79 11.16
C VAL A 310 7.37 32.08 9.66
N SER A 311 8.57 32.20 9.10
CA SER A 311 8.80 32.55 7.70
C SER A 311 9.62 31.52 6.93
N PHE A 312 9.59 31.61 5.59
CA PHE A 312 10.39 30.76 4.72
C PHE A 312 11.91 30.96 4.91
N LEU A 313 12.37 32.16 5.28
CA LEU A 313 13.79 32.38 5.59
C LEU A 313 14.24 31.53 6.78
N GLN A 314 13.48 31.57 7.88
CA GLN A 314 13.78 30.78 9.08
C GLN A 314 13.76 29.28 8.79
N TYR A 315 12.83 28.84 7.94
CA TYR A 315 12.77 27.46 7.50
C TYR A 315 13.96 27.06 6.61
N ALA A 316 14.37 27.92 5.67
CA ALA A 316 15.54 27.68 4.83
C ALA A 316 16.82 27.58 5.66
N SER A 317 17.06 28.52 6.58
CA SER A 317 18.19 28.47 7.51
C SER A 317 18.17 27.19 8.34
N PHE A 318 17.01 26.81 8.89
CA PHE A 318 16.86 25.55 9.62
C PHE A 318 17.25 24.32 8.78
N LEU A 319 16.80 24.24 7.52
CA LEU A 319 17.14 23.12 6.65
C LEU A 319 18.63 23.12 6.30
N PHE A 320 19.20 24.29 6.03
CA PHE A 320 20.61 24.45 5.71
C PHE A 320 21.49 24.00 6.88
N ASP A 321 21.20 24.47 8.10
CA ASP A 321 21.92 24.09 9.31
C ASP A 321 21.80 22.58 9.59
N ARG A 322 20.57 22.07 9.53
CA ARG A 322 20.25 20.67 9.85
C ARG A 322 20.87 19.69 8.87
N TRP A 323 20.91 20.02 7.58
CA TRP A 323 21.30 19.08 6.53
C TRP A 323 22.64 19.42 5.90
N VAL A 324 22.87 20.67 5.49
CA VAL A 324 24.12 21.06 4.82
C VAL A 324 25.25 21.18 5.83
N LEU A 325 25.11 22.06 6.83
CA LEU A 325 26.18 22.30 7.81
C LEU A 325 26.42 21.10 8.72
N ASN A 326 25.37 20.36 9.08
CA ASN A 326 25.52 19.13 9.86
C ASN A 326 26.38 18.09 9.14
N PHE A 327 26.19 17.92 7.82
CA PHE A 327 26.98 16.98 7.03
C PHE A 327 28.39 17.51 6.75
N TYR A 328 28.52 18.81 6.47
CA TYR A 328 29.81 19.50 6.37
C TYR A 328 30.68 19.22 7.60
N ALA A 329 30.19 19.59 8.79
CA ALA A 329 30.94 19.47 10.04
C ALA A 329 31.19 18.01 10.44
N ARG A 330 30.23 17.12 10.20
CA ARG A 330 30.34 15.72 10.61
C ARG A 330 31.37 14.93 9.79
N TYR A 331 31.46 15.20 8.49
CA TYR A 331 32.29 14.41 7.57
C TYR A 331 33.46 15.21 6.98
N ASN A 332 33.68 16.44 7.46
CA ASN A 332 34.73 17.34 6.97
C ASN A 332 34.70 17.48 5.44
N ALA A 333 33.51 17.75 4.90
CA ALA A 333 33.28 17.74 3.46
C ALA A 333 33.93 18.94 2.77
N SER A 334 34.60 18.72 1.65
CA SER A 334 35.14 19.80 0.82
C SER A 334 34.13 20.31 -0.21
N GLU A 335 33.15 19.47 -0.57
CA GLU A 335 32.13 19.79 -1.57
C GLU A 335 30.77 19.19 -1.14
N ILE A 336 29.70 19.97 -1.24
CA ILE A 336 28.34 19.54 -0.87
C ILE A 336 27.37 19.92 -1.98
N HIS A 337 26.63 18.92 -2.45
CA HIS A 337 25.60 19.05 -3.46
C HIS A 337 24.22 18.86 -2.84
N VAL A 338 23.27 19.72 -3.14
CA VAL A 338 21.84 19.53 -2.81
C VAL A 338 21.05 19.49 -4.10
N LEU A 339 20.39 18.36 -4.37
CA LEU A 339 19.74 18.13 -5.66
C LEU A 339 18.24 18.01 -5.49
N PHE A 340 17.47 18.86 -6.16
CA PHE A 340 16.02 18.81 -6.15
C PHE A 340 15.47 18.17 -7.42
N ASP A 341 14.24 17.65 -7.37
CA ASP A 341 13.45 17.38 -8.57
C ASP A 341 13.05 18.69 -9.27
N ASP A 342 12.60 18.59 -10.52
CA ASP A 342 11.90 19.66 -11.24
C ASP A 342 10.38 19.36 -11.41
N PRO A 343 9.52 19.72 -10.44
CA PRO A 343 8.11 19.33 -10.43
C PRO A 343 7.24 19.89 -11.56
N GLU A 344 7.72 20.90 -12.28
CA GLU A 344 7.00 21.59 -13.37
C GLU A 344 7.59 21.28 -14.75
N ARG A 345 8.41 20.23 -14.87
CA ARG A 345 9.01 19.90 -16.16
C ARG A 345 7.93 19.57 -17.19
N ASN A 346 7.87 20.39 -18.26
CA ASN A 346 6.87 20.33 -19.32
C ASN A 346 7.19 19.35 -20.47
N CYS A 347 8.06 18.36 -20.24
CA CYS A 347 8.35 17.37 -21.28
C CYS A 347 7.38 16.19 -21.12
N PRO A 348 6.66 15.78 -22.18
CA PRO A 348 5.77 14.63 -22.11
C PRO A 348 6.55 13.41 -21.64
N SER A 349 6.21 12.94 -20.45
CA SER A 349 6.83 11.80 -19.80
C SER A 349 5.75 10.80 -19.41
N PRO A 350 6.02 9.48 -19.40
CA PRO A 350 5.04 8.52 -18.88
C PRO A 350 4.67 8.77 -17.42
N LYS A 351 5.50 9.52 -16.68
CA LYS A 351 5.19 10.00 -15.32
C LYS A 351 4.02 10.96 -15.26
N ASP A 352 3.67 11.63 -16.36
CA ASP A 352 2.51 12.51 -16.42
C ASP A 352 1.19 11.76 -16.20
N VAL A 353 1.14 10.48 -16.58
CA VAL A 353 -0.02 9.60 -16.32
C VAL A 353 -0.14 9.29 -14.82
N GLU A 354 0.97 8.92 -14.17
CA GLU A 354 1.02 8.68 -12.73
C GLU A 354 0.69 9.95 -11.94
N ARG A 355 1.23 11.08 -12.38
CA ARG A 355 0.96 12.41 -11.87
C ARG A 355 -0.51 12.78 -11.97
N ALA A 356 -1.11 12.65 -13.14
CA ALA A 356 -2.53 12.93 -13.36
C ALA A 356 -3.41 12.01 -12.49
N SER A 357 -3.06 10.73 -12.36
CA SER A 357 -3.77 9.80 -11.48
C SER A 357 -3.71 10.22 -10.00
N ARG A 358 -2.53 10.65 -9.51
CA ARG A 358 -2.39 11.17 -8.14
C ARG A 358 -3.18 12.46 -7.95
N ASP A 359 -3.16 13.36 -8.94
CA ASP A 359 -3.89 14.63 -8.85
C ASP A 359 -5.42 14.40 -8.83
N LEU A 360 -5.92 13.49 -9.68
CA LEU A 360 -7.34 13.13 -9.77
C LEU A 360 -7.90 12.54 -8.46
N GLY A 361 -7.12 11.70 -7.76
CA GLY A 361 -7.52 11.11 -6.48
C GLY A 361 -7.74 12.15 -5.36
N HIS A 362 -7.25 13.37 -5.54
CA HIS A 362 -7.22 14.42 -4.51
C HIS A 362 -7.92 15.72 -4.91
N GLN A 363 -8.52 15.79 -6.10
CA GLN A 363 -9.35 16.92 -6.56
C GLN A 363 -10.57 17.20 -5.65
N HIS A 364 -10.99 16.26 -4.81
CA HIS A 364 -12.06 16.49 -3.84
C HIS A 364 -11.64 17.28 -2.57
N HIS A 365 -10.35 17.54 -2.35
CA HIS A 365 -9.85 18.22 -1.13
C HIS A 365 -9.02 19.49 -1.39
N ILE A 366 -8.71 19.79 -2.65
CA ILE A 366 -7.94 20.97 -3.02
C ILE A 366 -8.93 21.96 -3.63
N GLU A 367 -9.57 22.77 -2.79
CA GLU A 367 -9.86 24.15 -3.21
C GLU A 367 -8.56 24.68 -3.79
N ILE A 368 -8.61 25.15 -5.04
CA ILE A 368 -7.51 25.74 -5.79
C ILE A 368 -7.01 26.92 -4.96
N SER A 369 -6.16 26.66 -3.96
CA SER A 369 -5.57 27.69 -3.13
C SER A 369 -4.44 28.27 -3.96
N ASP A 370 -4.58 29.56 -4.25
CA ASP A 370 -3.71 30.36 -5.11
C ASP A 370 -2.23 30.01 -4.96
N SER A 371 -1.54 29.88 -6.09
CA SER A 371 -0.09 29.69 -6.10
C SER A 371 0.57 30.82 -5.30
N ILE A 372 1.23 30.50 -4.19
CA ILE A 372 1.80 31.53 -3.30
C ILE A 372 3.13 32.00 -3.90
N SER A 373 3.41 33.31 -3.86
CA SER A 373 4.76 33.82 -4.13
C SER A 373 5.61 33.68 -2.85
N ILE A 374 6.77 33.02 -2.96
CA ILE A 374 7.64 32.75 -1.81
C ILE A 374 8.74 33.80 -1.75
N SER A 375 8.85 34.46 -0.60
CA SER A 375 9.90 35.41 -0.24
C SER A 375 10.34 35.16 1.21
N ASP A 376 11.43 35.79 1.64
CA ASP A 376 11.99 35.62 3.00
C ASP A 376 10.99 35.95 4.12
N SER A 377 10.11 36.91 3.86
CA SER A 377 9.08 37.38 4.79
C SER A 377 7.75 36.64 4.67
N THR A 378 7.58 35.83 3.63
CA THR A 378 6.32 35.10 3.40
C THR A 378 6.10 34.12 4.57
N PRO A 379 4.93 34.14 5.21
CA PRO A 379 4.63 33.23 6.32
C PRO A 379 4.53 31.80 5.83
N LEU A 380 4.91 30.84 6.69
CA LEU A 380 4.77 29.43 6.37
C LEU A 380 3.30 29.01 6.33
N PRO A 381 2.92 28.08 5.44
CA PRO A 381 1.55 27.57 5.38
C PRO A 381 1.24 26.73 6.62
N SER A 382 0.01 26.86 7.13
CA SER A 382 -0.46 26.11 8.30
C SER A 382 -0.52 24.60 8.06
N ASP A 383 -0.86 24.19 6.84
CA ASP A 383 -0.84 22.80 6.38
C ASP A 383 0.31 22.57 5.38
N TRP A 384 1.47 22.17 5.92
CA TRP A 384 2.68 21.88 5.14
C TRP A 384 2.48 20.74 4.13
N GLN A 385 1.68 19.72 4.48
CA GLN A 385 1.46 18.57 3.59
C GLN A 385 0.61 18.99 2.39
N LYS A 386 -0.47 19.75 2.62
CA LYS A 386 -1.30 20.29 1.54
C LYS A 386 -0.49 21.24 0.64
N PHE A 387 0.39 22.05 1.22
CA PHE A 387 1.28 22.93 0.47
C PHE A 387 2.22 22.16 -0.48
N LEU A 388 2.93 21.15 0.04
CA LEU A 388 3.87 20.34 -0.76
C LEU A 388 3.18 19.47 -1.82
N PHE A 389 1.90 19.14 -1.61
CA PHE A 389 1.12 18.38 -2.57
C PHE A 389 0.84 19.17 -3.85
N ASN A 390 0.69 20.50 -3.75
CA ASN A 390 0.54 21.36 -4.92
C ASN A 390 1.89 21.50 -5.65
N ARG A 391 1.95 21.06 -6.92
CA ARG A 391 3.20 21.07 -7.71
C ARG A 391 3.79 22.45 -7.94
N GLN A 392 2.94 23.46 -8.17
CA GLN A 392 3.41 24.83 -8.38
C GLN A 392 4.04 25.38 -7.10
N ASN A 393 3.41 25.13 -5.95
CA ASN A 393 3.98 25.49 -4.66
C ASN A 393 5.29 24.73 -4.38
N LYS A 394 5.34 23.43 -4.68
CA LYS A 394 6.55 22.61 -4.56
C LYS A 394 7.68 23.14 -5.45
N ARG A 395 7.39 23.52 -6.71
CA ARG A 395 8.36 24.12 -7.63
C ARG A 395 8.89 25.45 -7.10
N LYS A 396 8.00 26.36 -6.69
CA LYS A 396 8.39 27.65 -6.11
C LYS A 396 9.25 27.49 -4.86
N LEU A 397 8.93 26.50 -4.00
CA LEU A 397 9.73 26.17 -2.84
C LEU A 397 11.14 25.71 -3.24
N VAL A 398 11.24 24.80 -4.21
CA VAL A 398 12.53 24.30 -4.71
C VAL A 398 13.38 25.41 -5.31
N GLN A 399 12.78 26.30 -6.10
CA GLN A 399 13.44 27.48 -6.66
C GLN A 399 13.96 28.40 -5.56
N TYR A 400 13.10 28.73 -4.59
CA TYR A 400 13.46 29.57 -3.45
C TYR A 400 14.61 28.97 -2.64
N LEU A 401 14.54 27.69 -2.28
CA LEU A 401 15.58 27.01 -1.50
C LEU A 401 16.89 26.91 -2.28
N SER A 402 16.85 26.65 -3.59
CA SER A 402 18.06 26.58 -4.42
C SER A 402 18.81 27.91 -4.41
N VAL A 403 18.11 29.05 -4.51
CA VAL A 403 18.73 30.38 -4.41
C VAL A 403 19.21 30.66 -2.99
N LYS A 404 18.37 30.42 -1.98
CA LYS A 404 18.72 30.72 -0.58
C LYS A 404 19.89 29.89 -0.06
N PHE A 405 20.01 28.63 -0.46
CA PHE A 405 21.14 27.81 -0.04
C PHE A 405 22.45 28.30 -0.66
N LEU A 406 22.43 28.81 -1.91
CA LEU A 406 23.60 29.48 -2.50
C LEU A 406 24.00 30.72 -1.68
N GLU A 407 23.03 31.55 -1.28
CA GLU A 407 23.31 32.73 -0.45
C GLU A 407 23.93 32.35 0.91
N LEU A 408 23.35 31.36 1.60
CA LEU A 408 23.82 30.88 2.90
C LEU A 408 25.20 30.19 2.82
N SER A 409 25.53 29.54 1.69
CA SER A 409 26.82 28.88 1.55
C SER A 409 28.00 29.83 1.36
N LYS A 410 27.78 31.09 0.95
CA LYS A 410 28.87 32.06 0.70
C LYS A 410 29.80 32.31 1.88
N THR A 411 29.30 32.15 3.09
CA THR A 411 30.05 32.42 4.32
C THR A 411 30.81 31.20 4.84
N HIS A 412 30.89 30.12 4.07
CA HIS A 412 31.44 28.85 4.52
C HIS A 412 32.56 28.36 3.59
N ASP A 413 33.53 27.64 4.17
CA ASP A 413 34.71 27.14 3.48
C ASP A 413 34.48 25.72 2.91
N PHE A 414 33.55 25.64 1.96
CA PHE A 414 33.32 24.45 1.12
C PHE A 414 32.70 24.84 -0.22
N VAL A 415 32.87 23.98 -1.22
CA VAL A 415 32.18 24.15 -2.51
C VAL A 415 30.74 23.69 -2.35
N PHE A 416 29.78 24.60 -2.53
CA PHE A 416 28.36 24.24 -2.51
C PHE A 416 27.84 24.15 -3.95
N VAL A 417 27.06 23.13 -4.27
CA VAL A 417 26.44 22.96 -5.59
C VAL A 417 24.96 22.66 -5.41
N THR A 418 24.09 23.25 -6.22
CA THR A 418 22.66 22.91 -6.25
C THR A 418 22.12 22.86 -7.67
N ALA A 419 21.15 21.99 -7.89
CA ALA A 419 20.49 21.81 -9.17
C ALA A 419 19.01 21.46 -8.97
N GLY A 420 18.21 21.66 -10.00
CA GLY A 420 16.79 21.37 -10.03
C GLY A 420 15.86 22.52 -9.72
N GLY A 421 16.34 23.57 -9.06
CA GLY A 421 15.58 24.80 -8.83
C GLY A 421 15.86 25.91 -9.84
N PHE A 422 16.58 25.65 -10.93
CA PHE A 422 16.88 26.65 -11.96
C PHE A 422 16.14 26.31 -13.27
N GLU A 423 16.30 27.14 -14.32
CA GLU A 423 15.51 27.17 -15.59
C GLU A 423 14.68 25.90 -15.95
N GLY A 424 13.38 26.07 -16.22
CA GLY A 424 12.42 24.98 -16.45
C GLY A 424 12.25 24.49 -17.91
N ASN A 425 13.12 24.91 -18.85
CA ASN A 425 12.98 24.62 -20.29
C ASN A 425 13.94 23.52 -20.76
N ASN A 426 13.83 22.31 -20.19
CA ASN A 426 14.62 21.12 -20.58
C ASN A 426 16.14 21.23 -20.42
N LYS A 427 16.62 22.27 -19.73
CA LYS A 427 18.02 22.46 -19.34
C LYS A 427 18.03 22.87 -17.87
N ASP A 428 18.35 21.93 -17.00
CA ASP A 428 18.58 22.23 -15.60
C ASP A 428 20.04 22.61 -15.43
N LYS A 429 20.27 23.87 -15.05
CA LYS A 429 21.60 24.38 -14.75
C LYS A 429 21.99 23.96 -13.35
N ALA A 430 23.19 23.43 -13.18
CA ALA A 430 23.80 23.32 -11.88
C ALA A 430 24.52 24.63 -11.56
N ILE A 431 24.31 25.16 -10.36
CA ILE A 431 24.96 26.39 -9.90
C ILE A 431 25.77 26.06 -8.66
N CYS A 432 26.98 26.62 -8.55
CA CYS A 432 27.84 26.44 -7.41
C CYS A 432 28.26 27.75 -6.74
N VAL A 433 28.69 27.64 -5.49
CA VAL A 433 29.44 28.66 -4.76
C VAL A 433 30.85 28.15 -4.54
N LEU A 434 31.83 28.94 -4.98
CA LEU A 434 33.25 28.71 -4.76
C LEU A 434 33.86 30.03 -4.30
N GLU A 435 34.57 30.02 -3.16
CA GLU A 435 35.23 31.21 -2.61
C GLU A 435 34.28 32.42 -2.42
N GLY A 436 33.02 32.16 -2.05
CA GLY A 436 31.99 33.18 -1.82
C GLY A 436 31.29 33.70 -3.09
N GLU A 437 31.76 33.31 -4.27
CA GLU A 437 31.21 33.73 -5.56
C GLU A 437 30.35 32.65 -6.21
N ILE A 438 29.33 33.06 -6.98
CA ILE A 438 28.36 32.16 -7.62
C ILE A 438 28.75 31.92 -9.09
N PHE A 439 28.85 30.65 -9.49
CA PHE A 439 29.20 30.26 -10.85
C PHE A 439 28.27 29.16 -11.39
N GLU A 440 28.21 29.03 -12.72
CA GLU A 440 27.58 27.87 -13.35
C GLU A 440 28.50 26.65 -13.28
N TYR A 441 28.01 25.55 -12.74
CA TYR A 441 28.73 24.29 -12.61
C TYR A 441 28.45 23.39 -13.83
N SER A 442 28.96 23.81 -14.98
CA SER A 442 28.61 23.26 -16.30
C SER A 442 28.76 21.74 -16.43
N LYS A 443 29.70 21.13 -15.71
CA LYS A 443 29.96 19.67 -15.70
C LYS A 443 28.79 18.84 -15.16
N ALA A 444 27.91 19.44 -14.34
CA ALA A 444 26.73 18.77 -13.80
C ALA A 444 25.42 19.36 -14.34
N ASN A 445 25.47 20.14 -15.43
CA ASN A 445 24.26 20.53 -16.14
C ASN A 445 23.57 19.28 -16.70
N GLY A 446 22.26 19.21 -16.49
CA GLY A 446 21.49 18.02 -16.82
C GLY A 446 20.16 18.36 -17.47
N ASN A 447 19.52 17.32 -17.99
CA ASN A 447 18.15 17.40 -18.47
C ASN A 447 17.28 16.31 -17.86
N HIS A 448 17.72 15.62 -16.80
CA HIS A 448 16.85 14.68 -16.09
C HIS A 448 15.91 15.45 -15.17
N GLU A 449 14.72 14.95 -14.84
CA GLU A 449 13.80 15.65 -13.93
C GLU A 449 14.08 15.36 -12.46
N GLU A 450 14.43 14.11 -12.16
CA GLU A 450 14.45 13.60 -10.79
C GLU A 450 15.82 13.62 -10.18
N SER A 451 15.83 13.96 -8.89
CA SER A 451 17.03 14.02 -8.06
C SER A 451 17.71 12.66 -7.95
N ASP A 452 16.96 11.56 -7.85
CA ASP A 452 17.45 10.18 -7.71
C ASP A 452 18.42 9.71 -8.82
N SER A 453 18.30 10.31 -10.00
CA SER A 453 19.14 10.04 -11.16
C SER A 453 20.22 11.11 -11.31
N ARG A 454 19.90 12.37 -10.98
CA ARG A 454 20.86 13.49 -11.01
C ARG A 454 22.03 13.28 -10.05
N VAL A 455 21.81 12.63 -8.89
CA VAL A 455 22.89 12.31 -7.93
C VAL A 455 24.11 11.65 -8.61
N TRP A 456 23.90 10.79 -9.61
CA TRP A 456 24.98 10.08 -10.29
C TRP A 456 25.76 10.96 -11.28
N LEU A 457 25.08 11.91 -11.93
CA LEU A 457 25.76 12.93 -12.75
C LEU A 457 26.66 13.80 -11.87
N HIS A 458 26.14 14.26 -10.73
CA HIS A 458 26.91 15.07 -9.79
C HIS A 458 28.05 14.26 -9.12
N ALA A 459 27.84 12.98 -8.79
CA ALA A 459 28.90 12.10 -8.30
C ALA A 459 30.02 11.93 -9.32
N SER A 460 29.68 11.83 -10.61
CA SER A 460 30.65 11.77 -11.70
C SER A 460 31.36 13.10 -11.94
N ALA A 461 30.66 14.23 -11.81
CA ALA A 461 31.18 15.56 -12.11
C ALA A 461 32.08 16.11 -10.99
N SER A 462 31.81 15.74 -9.73
CA SER A 462 32.58 16.17 -8.57
C SER A 462 34.05 15.74 -8.71
N PRO A 463 35.02 16.61 -8.38
CA PRO A 463 36.43 16.23 -8.28
C PRO A 463 36.74 15.29 -7.10
N CYS A 464 35.85 15.18 -6.12
CA CYS A 464 36.10 14.39 -4.91
C CYS A 464 36.20 12.88 -5.22
N LEU A 465 37.19 12.21 -4.63
CA LEU A 465 37.37 10.76 -4.78
C LEU A 465 36.45 9.97 -3.85
N ASN A 466 36.20 10.51 -2.66
CA ASN A 466 35.28 9.95 -1.68
C ASN A 466 33.92 10.63 -1.84
N ILE A 467 32.87 9.89 -2.17
CA ILE A 467 31.52 10.43 -2.33
C ILE A 467 30.55 9.76 -1.34
N LEU A 468 29.83 10.57 -0.57
CA LEU A 468 28.72 10.13 0.26
C LEU A 468 27.40 10.62 -0.33
N ILE A 469 26.54 9.70 -0.76
CA ILE A 469 25.18 10.01 -1.21
C ILE A 469 24.22 9.76 -0.05
N TYR A 470 23.48 10.79 0.35
CA TYR A 470 22.36 10.66 1.28
C TYR A 470 21.05 10.70 0.50
N SER A 471 20.49 9.51 0.25
CA SER A 471 19.17 9.33 -0.34
C SER A 471 18.45 8.19 0.37
N PRO A 472 17.27 8.47 0.95
CA PRO A 472 16.38 7.43 1.46
C PRO A 472 15.69 6.63 0.36
N ASP A 473 15.70 7.11 -0.88
CA ASP A 473 15.11 6.40 -2.00
C ASP A 473 15.99 5.23 -2.42
N THR A 474 15.36 4.05 -2.51
CA THR A 474 16.04 2.83 -2.94
C THR A 474 16.37 2.83 -4.43
N ASP A 475 15.68 3.64 -5.23
CA ASP A 475 15.87 3.69 -6.68
C ASP A 475 17.27 4.24 -7.03
N VAL A 476 17.84 5.11 -6.19
CA VAL A 476 19.24 5.61 -6.33
C VAL A 476 20.24 4.47 -6.44
N CYS A 477 20.06 3.39 -5.66
CA CYS A 477 20.95 2.22 -5.71
C CYS A 477 20.87 1.50 -7.07
N PHE A 478 19.67 1.33 -7.61
CA PHE A 478 19.47 0.57 -8.85
C PHE A 478 19.83 1.38 -10.10
N VAL A 479 19.65 2.70 -10.06
CA VAL A 479 20.15 3.60 -11.11
C VAL A 479 21.68 3.63 -11.10
N GLY A 480 22.28 3.66 -9.91
CA GLY A 480 23.72 3.77 -9.73
C GLY A 480 24.53 2.53 -10.07
N LEU A 481 24.01 1.35 -9.75
CA LEU A 481 24.76 0.10 -9.88
C LEU A 481 25.26 -0.14 -11.33
N PRO A 482 24.42 -0.04 -12.39
CA PRO A 482 24.91 -0.14 -13.76
C PRO A 482 25.95 0.92 -14.10
N LEU A 483 25.78 2.15 -13.61
CA LEU A 483 26.68 3.27 -13.88
C LEU A 483 28.07 3.06 -13.27
N ILE A 484 28.15 2.57 -12.04
CA ILE A 484 29.43 2.24 -11.38
C ILE A 484 30.14 1.11 -12.13
N MET A 485 29.41 0.11 -12.60
CA MET A 485 29.98 -1.02 -13.33
C MET A 485 30.48 -0.61 -14.73
N SER A 486 29.88 0.40 -15.37
CA SER A 486 30.21 0.78 -16.76
C SER A 486 31.04 2.05 -16.91
N ALA A 487 30.85 3.07 -16.07
CA ALA A 487 31.41 4.40 -16.28
C ALA A 487 32.76 4.58 -15.57
N ASP A 488 33.81 4.85 -16.35
CA ASP A 488 35.17 4.99 -15.83
C ASP A 488 35.32 6.18 -14.85
N SER A 489 34.52 7.24 -15.02
CA SER A 489 34.49 8.39 -14.12
C SER A 489 34.03 8.06 -12.69
N LEU A 490 33.24 6.99 -12.53
CA LEU A 490 32.73 6.53 -11.25
C LEU A 490 33.56 5.38 -10.66
N LYS A 491 34.20 4.55 -11.51
CA LYS A 491 35.03 3.41 -11.06
C LYS A 491 36.19 3.81 -10.14
N ASN A 492 36.78 4.99 -10.39
CA ASN A 492 37.92 5.49 -9.62
C ASN A 492 37.51 6.21 -8.33
N LYS A 493 36.22 6.25 -8.01
CA LYS A 493 35.68 6.90 -6.81
C LYS A 493 35.21 5.86 -5.82
N THR A 494 35.33 6.16 -4.54
CA THR A 494 34.75 5.38 -3.44
C THR A 494 33.40 5.98 -3.08
N ILE A 495 32.31 5.28 -3.38
CA ILE A 495 30.94 5.79 -3.28
C ILE A 495 30.15 5.01 -2.25
N PHE A 496 29.69 5.70 -1.21
CA PHE A 496 28.78 5.16 -0.22
C PHE A 496 27.39 5.78 -0.35
N ILE A 497 26.35 4.96 -0.22
CA ILE A 497 24.96 5.42 -0.05
C ILE A 497 24.56 5.22 1.39
N GLN A 498 24.20 6.30 2.09
CA GLN A 498 23.63 6.19 3.43
C GLN A 498 22.14 5.86 3.32
N LEU A 499 21.79 4.63 3.73
CA LEU A 499 20.41 4.13 3.73
C LEU A 499 19.64 4.65 4.94
N LYS A 500 18.32 4.80 4.80
CA LYS A 500 17.43 5.13 5.93
C LYS A 500 17.25 3.90 6.83
N ASP A 501 17.67 3.98 8.09
CA ASP A 501 17.31 2.98 9.11
C ASP A 501 16.60 3.65 10.30
N ASN A 502 15.67 2.91 10.93
CA ASN A 502 14.67 3.40 11.87
C ASN A 502 15.17 3.48 13.33
N LYS A 503 16.47 3.37 13.57
CA LYS A 503 17.10 3.42 14.90
C LYS A 503 18.44 4.12 14.78
N PHE A 504 18.98 4.61 15.89
CA PHE A 504 20.19 5.43 16.02
C PHE A 504 21.49 4.91 15.36
N GLU A 505 21.44 3.78 14.64
CA GLU A 505 22.53 3.16 13.90
C GLU A 505 22.43 3.55 12.41
N LYS A 506 23.51 4.10 11.86
CA LYS A 506 23.59 4.46 10.44
C LYS A 506 24.07 3.25 9.66
N LYS A 507 23.39 2.94 8.57
CA LYS A 507 23.84 1.93 7.60
C LYS A 507 24.25 2.58 6.30
N PHE A 508 25.40 2.17 5.82
CA PHE A 508 25.97 2.58 4.56
C PHE A 508 26.03 1.37 3.63
N LEU A 509 25.76 1.62 2.36
CA LEU A 509 25.99 0.68 1.28
C LEU A 509 27.23 1.14 0.52
N ASP A 510 28.28 0.32 0.55
CA ASP A 510 29.44 0.50 -0.31
C ASP A 510 29.09 0.01 -1.71
N MET A 511 28.96 0.94 -2.65
CA MET A 511 28.56 0.61 -4.01
C MET A 511 29.69 -0.02 -4.81
N ASN A 512 30.95 0.27 -4.48
CA ASN A 512 32.10 -0.36 -5.10
C ASN A 512 32.18 -1.83 -4.66
N ALA A 513 32.07 -2.11 -3.36
CA ALA A 513 32.00 -3.47 -2.83
C ALA A 513 30.83 -4.25 -3.43
N LEU A 514 29.63 -3.64 -3.50
CA LEU A 514 28.45 -4.27 -4.10
C LEU A 514 28.69 -4.64 -5.57
N SER A 515 29.31 -3.73 -6.33
CA SER A 515 29.61 -3.98 -7.74
C SER A 515 30.59 -5.14 -7.91
N CYS A 516 31.60 -5.25 -7.04
CA CYS A 516 32.57 -6.34 -7.03
C CYS A 516 31.94 -7.67 -6.62
N GLU A 517 31.10 -7.70 -5.59
CA GLU A 517 30.40 -8.91 -5.14
C GLU A 517 29.43 -9.43 -6.21
N ILE A 518 28.68 -8.54 -6.88
CA ILE A 518 27.79 -8.94 -7.99
C ILE A 518 28.60 -9.47 -9.17
N ALA A 519 29.74 -8.86 -9.51
CA ALA A 519 30.59 -9.32 -10.59
C ALA A 519 31.25 -10.68 -10.29
N THR A 520 31.47 -11.00 -9.02
CA THR A 520 32.09 -12.25 -8.56
C THR A 520 31.08 -13.32 -8.13
N ASP A 521 29.79 -13.00 -8.11
CA ASP A 521 28.71 -13.95 -7.78
C ASP A 521 28.76 -15.14 -8.74
N LEU A 522 28.99 -16.34 -8.18
CA LEU A 522 29.14 -17.60 -8.93
C LEU A 522 28.02 -17.85 -9.94
N LEU A 523 26.79 -17.41 -9.64
CA LEU A 523 25.69 -17.57 -10.57
C LEU A 523 25.71 -16.53 -11.70
N LEU A 524 26.21 -15.32 -11.46
CA LEU A 524 26.23 -14.24 -12.46
C LEU A 524 27.55 -14.13 -13.23
N GLN A 525 28.55 -14.96 -12.89
CA GLN A 525 29.84 -15.00 -13.57
C GLN A 525 29.67 -15.29 -15.07
N ASN A 526 30.58 -14.76 -15.89
CA ASN A 526 30.63 -14.95 -17.35
C ASN A 526 29.44 -14.40 -18.14
N ILE A 527 28.56 -13.61 -17.53
CA ILE A 527 27.50 -12.88 -18.26
C ILE A 527 28.09 -11.62 -18.88
N GLN A 528 28.06 -11.54 -20.22
CA GLN A 528 28.51 -10.36 -20.95
C GLN A 528 27.58 -9.17 -20.66
N HIS A 529 28.16 -7.97 -20.50
CA HIS A 529 27.42 -6.73 -20.24
C HIS A 529 26.41 -6.85 -19.07
N LEU A 530 26.79 -7.52 -17.98
CA LEU A 530 25.94 -7.74 -16.81
C LEU A 530 25.24 -6.47 -16.32
N HIS A 531 25.93 -5.32 -16.31
CA HIS A 531 25.36 -4.02 -15.94
C HIS A 531 24.10 -3.64 -16.77
N LYS A 532 24.13 -3.85 -18.09
CA LYS A 532 22.97 -3.63 -18.96
C LYS A 532 21.87 -4.63 -18.68
N CYS A 533 22.22 -5.89 -18.42
CA CYS A 533 21.23 -6.92 -18.07
C CYS A 533 20.49 -6.57 -16.77
N LEU A 534 21.22 -6.11 -15.75
CA LEU A 534 20.64 -5.67 -14.47
C LEU A 534 19.75 -4.43 -14.65
N GLN A 535 20.16 -3.47 -15.49
CA GLN A 535 19.34 -2.31 -15.85
C GLN A 535 18.05 -2.73 -16.55
N THR A 536 18.14 -3.59 -17.57
CA THR A 536 16.98 -4.13 -18.28
C THR A 536 16.08 -4.91 -17.32
N LEU A 537 16.64 -5.72 -16.43
CA LEU A 537 15.88 -6.49 -15.44
C LEU A 537 15.12 -5.60 -14.46
N PHE A 538 15.75 -4.53 -13.97
CA PHE A 538 15.08 -3.53 -13.13
C PHE A 538 13.88 -2.91 -13.86
N ILE A 539 14.08 -2.49 -15.11
CA ILE A 539 13.03 -1.92 -15.97
C ILE A 539 11.89 -2.94 -16.18
N LEU A 540 12.20 -4.17 -16.59
CA LEU A 540 11.22 -5.20 -16.92
C LEU A 540 10.48 -5.77 -15.71
N SER A 541 11.09 -5.75 -14.52
CA SER A 541 10.47 -6.29 -13.32
C SER A 541 9.28 -5.45 -12.83
N GLY A 542 9.25 -4.18 -13.20
CA GLY A 542 8.23 -3.20 -12.83
C GLY A 542 8.89 -1.93 -12.32
N CYS A 543 8.65 -0.82 -13.03
CA CYS A 543 9.13 0.50 -12.68
C CYS A 543 8.04 1.56 -12.93
N ASP A 544 8.33 2.83 -12.72
CA ASP A 544 7.33 3.89 -12.92
C ASP A 544 6.85 3.98 -14.38
N TYR A 545 7.62 3.41 -15.31
CA TYR A 545 7.35 3.41 -16.75
C TYR A 545 6.74 2.09 -17.26
N LEU A 546 6.92 0.98 -16.54
CA LEU A 546 6.48 -0.36 -16.95
C LEU A 546 5.77 -1.08 -15.83
N SER A 547 4.67 -1.75 -16.17
CA SER A 547 3.92 -2.55 -15.22
C SER A 547 4.74 -3.68 -14.62
N PHE A 548 4.44 -3.99 -13.36
CA PHE A 548 4.82 -5.26 -12.77
C PHE A 548 4.09 -6.43 -13.44
N PHE A 549 4.70 -7.61 -13.40
CA PHE A 549 4.00 -8.84 -13.76
C PHE A 549 3.13 -9.33 -12.61
N ARG A 550 1.87 -9.65 -12.89
CA ARG A 550 0.90 -10.08 -11.89
C ARG A 550 1.37 -11.33 -11.13
N GLY A 551 1.55 -11.16 -9.82
CA GLY A 551 1.97 -12.23 -8.91
C GLY A 551 3.49 -12.41 -8.82
N PHE A 552 4.27 -11.55 -9.48
CA PHE A 552 5.73 -11.52 -9.37
C PHE A 552 6.16 -10.15 -8.82
N THR A 553 6.92 -10.16 -7.75
CA THR A 553 7.58 -8.95 -7.22
C THR A 553 8.96 -8.81 -7.85
N ASN A 554 9.55 -7.61 -7.82
CA ASN A 554 10.91 -7.40 -8.33
C ASN A 554 11.94 -8.34 -7.67
N ARG A 555 11.73 -8.67 -6.38
CA ARG A 555 12.52 -9.68 -5.67
C ARG A 555 12.46 -11.06 -6.35
N ILE A 556 11.26 -11.53 -6.69
CA ILE A 556 11.07 -12.84 -7.33
C ILE A 556 11.68 -12.83 -8.73
N VAL A 557 11.45 -11.77 -9.50
CA VAL A 557 12.01 -11.63 -10.85
C VAL A 557 13.54 -11.66 -10.81
N PHE A 558 14.15 -10.92 -9.88
CA PHE A 558 15.60 -10.88 -9.72
C PHE A 558 16.19 -12.22 -9.28
N ASP A 559 15.62 -12.84 -8.23
CA ASP A 559 16.08 -14.13 -7.73
C ASP A 559 15.95 -15.23 -8.80
N ASN A 560 14.86 -15.22 -9.56
CA ASN A 560 14.65 -16.13 -10.67
C ASN A 560 15.64 -15.87 -11.83
N PHE A 561 15.91 -14.62 -12.18
CA PHE A 561 16.96 -14.29 -13.14
C PHE A 561 18.32 -14.80 -12.67
N ARG A 562 18.71 -14.53 -11.42
CA ARG A 562 19.99 -14.98 -10.86
C ARG A 562 20.14 -16.50 -10.93
N LYS A 563 19.09 -17.27 -10.64
CA LYS A 563 19.10 -18.75 -10.72
C LYS A 563 19.18 -19.30 -12.15
N HIS A 564 18.75 -18.53 -13.14
CA HIS A 564 18.60 -18.99 -14.53
C HIS A 564 19.30 -18.07 -15.55
N CYS A 565 20.24 -17.23 -15.11
CA CYS A 565 20.90 -16.20 -15.91
C CYS A 565 21.61 -16.81 -17.14
N HIS A 566 22.30 -17.94 -17.01
CA HIS A 566 22.96 -18.60 -18.13
C HIS A 566 21.99 -19.11 -19.19
N PHE A 567 20.78 -19.52 -18.78
CA PHE A 567 19.72 -19.87 -19.70
C PHE A 567 19.12 -18.64 -20.39
N ILE A 568 18.89 -17.58 -19.62
CA ILE A 568 18.21 -16.36 -20.09
C ILE A 568 19.14 -15.55 -21.01
N THR A 569 20.40 -15.37 -20.61
CA THR A 569 21.36 -14.39 -21.15
C THR A 569 22.81 -14.93 -21.16
N GLY A 570 23.01 -16.23 -20.93
CA GLY A 570 24.33 -16.84 -21.09
C GLY A 570 24.66 -17.17 -22.54
N THR A 571 25.79 -17.85 -22.72
CA THR A 571 26.27 -18.31 -24.04
C THR A 571 25.56 -19.56 -24.55
N GLU A 572 24.72 -20.20 -23.72
CA GLU A 572 24.00 -21.43 -24.09
C GLU A 572 22.97 -21.20 -25.21
N PHE A 573 22.39 -20.00 -25.30
CA PHE A 573 21.35 -19.65 -26.26
C PHE A 573 21.63 -18.26 -26.86
N PRO A 574 21.17 -18.00 -28.10
CA PRO A 574 21.37 -16.69 -28.71
C PRO A 574 20.61 -15.60 -27.96
N GLY A 575 21.30 -14.48 -27.78
CA GLY A 575 20.75 -13.23 -27.27
C GLY A 575 20.89 -13.00 -25.77
N SER A 576 20.97 -11.73 -25.43
CA SER A 576 21.14 -11.22 -24.08
C SER A 576 20.07 -10.18 -23.73
N LEU A 577 19.67 -10.09 -22.45
CA LEU A 577 18.86 -8.98 -21.96
C LEU A 577 19.55 -7.61 -22.11
N SER A 578 20.86 -7.57 -22.41
CA SER A 578 21.56 -6.32 -22.74
C SER A 578 21.30 -5.81 -24.17
N GLU A 579 20.69 -6.63 -25.03
CA GLU A 579 20.49 -6.31 -26.45
C GLU A 579 19.07 -5.78 -26.71
N ASN A 580 18.98 -4.74 -27.55
CA ASN A 580 17.70 -4.27 -28.09
C ASN A 580 17.52 -4.79 -29.53
N THR A 581 17.66 -6.10 -29.70
CA THR A 581 17.60 -6.82 -30.99
C THR A 581 16.55 -7.94 -30.89
N PRO A 582 16.17 -8.60 -32.01
CA PRO A 582 15.36 -9.81 -31.96
C PRO A 582 15.94 -10.90 -31.04
N ASN A 583 17.26 -10.98 -30.90
CA ASN A 583 17.92 -11.90 -29.98
C ASN A 583 17.68 -11.50 -28.51
N GLY A 584 17.69 -10.20 -28.19
CA GLY A 584 17.30 -9.71 -26.88
C GLY A 584 15.83 -10.02 -26.53
N LEU A 585 14.94 -10.01 -27.52
CA LEU A 585 13.55 -10.45 -27.35
C LEU A 585 13.47 -11.95 -26.99
N LEU A 586 14.31 -12.80 -27.58
CA LEU A 586 14.38 -14.21 -27.21
C LEU A 586 14.85 -14.39 -25.75
N ALA A 587 15.83 -13.59 -25.30
CA ALA A 587 16.24 -13.56 -23.90
C ALA A 587 15.10 -13.14 -22.98
N PHE A 588 14.32 -12.14 -23.38
CA PHE A 588 13.11 -11.74 -22.66
C PHE A 588 12.08 -12.86 -22.58
N TYR A 589 11.80 -13.57 -23.67
CA TYR A 589 10.87 -14.71 -23.64
C TYR A 589 11.36 -15.84 -22.73
N ARG A 590 12.67 -16.09 -22.67
CA ARG A 590 13.25 -17.04 -21.70
C ARG A 590 13.04 -16.57 -20.26
N LEU A 591 13.24 -15.28 -19.97
CA LEU A 591 12.92 -14.71 -18.65
C LEU A 591 11.44 -14.93 -18.30
N ILE A 592 10.52 -14.59 -19.19
CA ILE A 592 9.08 -14.80 -18.95
C ILE A 592 8.74 -16.28 -18.79
N GLY A 593 9.31 -17.17 -19.60
CA GLY A 593 9.06 -18.61 -19.49
C GLY A 593 9.60 -19.22 -18.20
N THR A 594 10.72 -18.73 -17.67
CA THR A 594 11.21 -19.15 -16.34
C THR A 594 10.28 -18.69 -15.22
N LEU A 595 9.73 -17.48 -15.31
CA LEU A 595 8.71 -17.00 -14.36
C LEU A 595 7.42 -17.82 -14.47
N TYR A 596 6.98 -18.13 -15.69
CA TYR A 596 5.83 -18.98 -15.93
C TYR A 596 6.04 -20.37 -15.33
N PHE A 597 7.20 -20.98 -15.57
CA PHE A 597 7.57 -22.28 -14.99
C PHE A 597 7.53 -22.24 -13.46
N LEU A 598 8.08 -21.18 -12.84
CA LEU A 598 8.06 -21.01 -11.38
C LEU A 598 6.64 -20.96 -10.83
N LYS A 599 5.75 -20.17 -11.46
CA LYS A 599 4.35 -20.01 -11.02
C LYS A 599 3.50 -21.24 -11.25
N HIS A 600 3.78 -22.00 -12.30
CA HIS A 600 3.01 -23.16 -12.71
C HIS A 600 3.74 -24.48 -12.46
N ARG A 601 4.66 -24.53 -11.50
CA ARG A 601 5.52 -25.70 -11.25
C ARG A 601 4.74 -27.01 -11.09
N THR A 602 3.56 -26.94 -10.48
CA THR A 602 2.66 -28.09 -10.27
C THR A 602 2.02 -28.64 -11.54
N ALA A 603 1.97 -27.84 -12.62
CA ALA A 603 1.44 -28.27 -13.91
C ALA A 603 2.48 -29.00 -14.77
N PHE A 604 3.77 -28.94 -14.41
CA PHE A 604 4.83 -29.67 -15.10
C PHE A 604 5.09 -31.00 -14.39
N PRO A 605 5.26 -32.11 -15.14
CA PRO A 605 5.55 -33.40 -14.54
C PRO A 605 6.82 -33.36 -13.67
N GLU A 606 6.87 -34.22 -12.66
CA GLU A 606 7.91 -34.15 -11.60
C GLU A 606 9.34 -34.27 -12.16
N ASN A 607 9.51 -35.01 -13.25
CA ASN A 607 10.77 -35.20 -13.98
C ASN A 607 11.32 -33.92 -14.67
N ILE A 608 10.50 -32.87 -14.79
CA ILE A 608 10.90 -31.55 -15.28
C ILE A 608 11.26 -30.67 -14.09
N SER A 609 12.52 -30.76 -13.66
CA SER A 609 13.06 -29.97 -12.54
C SER A 609 13.60 -28.59 -12.94
N SER A 610 13.72 -28.30 -14.23
CA SER A 610 14.34 -27.08 -14.75
C SER A 610 13.51 -26.44 -15.85
N PRO A 611 13.40 -25.09 -15.87
CA PRO A 611 12.72 -24.36 -16.95
C PRO A 611 13.40 -24.53 -18.31
N LYS A 612 14.64 -25.05 -18.38
CA LYS A 612 15.33 -25.32 -19.65
C LYS A 612 14.66 -26.43 -20.47
N LYS A 613 14.17 -27.49 -19.82
CA LYS A 613 13.67 -28.70 -20.51
C LYS A 613 12.42 -28.42 -21.38
N PRO A 614 11.40 -27.67 -20.90
CA PRO A 614 10.24 -27.33 -21.73
C PRO A 614 10.58 -26.50 -22.98
N PHE A 615 11.62 -25.68 -22.93
CA PHE A 615 12.05 -24.87 -24.08
C PHE A 615 12.76 -25.70 -25.17
N HIS A 616 13.38 -26.82 -24.80
CA HIS A 616 13.98 -27.75 -25.76
C HIS A 616 12.99 -28.76 -26.34
N SER A 617 11.89 -29.05 -25.64
CA SER A 617 10.82 -29.85 -26.20
C SER A 617 10.05 -28.98 -27.20
N SER A 618 10.32 -29.18 -28.48
CA SER A 618 9.75 -28.51 -29.66
C SER A 618 8.24 -28.75 -29.84
N LYS A 619 7.44 -28.41 -28.82
CA LYS A 619 5.99 -28.33 -28.83
C LYS A 619 5.50 -27.25 -27.85
N ILE A 620 6.05 -26.05 -27.96
CA ILE A 620 5.38 -24.85 -27.47
C ILE A 620 5.03 -24.06 -28.75
N PRO A 621 3.73 -23.82 -29.03
CA PRO A 621 3.30 -23.11 -30.23
C PRO A 621 3.82 -21.68 -30.27
#